data_AF-L1QL72-F1
#
_entry.id   AF-L1QL72-F1
#
_cell.length_a   1.000
_cell.length_b   1.000
_cell.length_c   1.000
_cell.angle_alpha   90.00
_cell.angle_beta   90.00
_cell.angle_gamma   90.00
#
_symmetry.space_group_name_H-M   'P 1'
#
loop_
_entity.id
_entity.type
_entity.pdbx_description
1 polymer ?
#
loop_
_entity_poly.entity_id
_entity_poly.type
_entity_poly.pdbx_seq_one_letter_code
_entity_poly.pdbx_strand_id
1 'polypeptide(L)'
;MDISEYLLILDKIKRYKLKEEDQWDLLKVPFDVSNEELMDKFLEYVDEVFIAKLKELTKPSCFTGNLDDLEIYYQKINMYYSFSKIFNLKFDAEWVYNERIKVSEDINEILVKI
;
A
#
# COMPACT_ATOMS: atom_id res chain seq x y z
N MET A 1 3.59 3.35 14.04
CA MET A 1 2.64 2.24 14.12
C MET A 1 2.60 1.78 15.57
N ASP A 2 1.41 1.74 16.18
CA ASP A 2 1.21 1.27 17.57
C ASP A 2 1.19 -0.27 17.63
N ILE A 3 1.42 -0.85 18.82
CA ILE A 3 1.37 -2.30 19.04
C ILE A 3 0.01 -2.87 18.59
N SER A 4 -1.08 -2.13 18.82
CA SER A 4 -2.43 -2.52 18.42
C SER A 4 -2.56 -2.74 16.91
N GLU A 5 -1.94 -1.86 16.12
CA GLU A 5 -1.93 -1.94 14.65
C GLU A 5 -1.11 -3.15 14.17
N TYR A 6 0.03 -3.43 14.80
CA TYR A 6 0.80 -4.64 14.50
C TYR A 6 0.00 -5.91 14.77
N LEU A 7 -0.70 -5.98 15.89
CA LEU A 7 -1.53 -7.15 16.22
C LEU A 7 -2.65 -7.35 15.19
N LEU A 8 -3.27 -6.27 14.71
CA LEU A 8 -4.29 -6.34 13.68
C LEU A 8 -3.73 -6.87 12.36
N ILE A 9 -2.58 -6.38 11.90
CA ILE A 9 -1.93 -6.89 10.69
C ILE A 9 -1.60 -8.38 10.85
N LEU A 10 -0.98 -8.76 11.96
CA LEU A 10 -0.62 -10.16 12.25
C LEU A 10 -1.83 -11.09 12.24
N ASP A 11 -2.96 -10.65 12.81
CA ASP A 11 -4.20 -11.43 12.79
C ASP A 11 -4.73 -11.63 11.35
N LYS A 12 -4.72 -10.56 10.54
CA LYS A 12 -5.18 -10.61 9.13
C LYS A 12 -4.29 -11.50 8.26
N ILE A 13 -2.97 -11.49 8.46
CA ILE A 13 -2.03 -12.30 7.67
C ILE A 13 -1.84 -13.72 8.22
N LYS A 14 -2.42 -14.06 9.37
CA LYS A 14 -2.27 -15.38 10.01
C LYS A 14 -2.64 -16.54 9.09
N ARG A 15 -3.65 -16.36 8.23
CA ARG A 15 -4.12 -17.38 7.28
C ARG A 15 -3.07 -17.81 6.26
N TYR A 16 -2.09 -16.95 5.97
CA TYR A 16 -1.06 -17.17 4.96
C TYR A 16 0.10 -18.05 5.46
N LYS A 17 0.20 -18.28 6.79
CA LYS A 17 1.26 -19.11 7.41
C LYS A 17 2.67 -18.71 6.97
N LEU A 18 2.91 -17.40 6.89
CA LEU A 18 4.19 -16.81 6.49
C LEU A 18 5.28 -17.10 7.52
N LYS A 19 6.55 -17.07 7.10
CA LYS A 19 7.67 -17.14 8.04
C LYS A 19 7.71 -15.89 8.89
N GLU A 20 8.32 -15.99 10.07
CA GLU A 20 8.42 -14.86 10.98
C GLU A 20 9.14 -13.67 10.34
N GLU A 21 10.23 -13.92 9.61
CA GLU A 21 10.98 -12.91 8.86
C GLU A 21 10.07 -12.14 7.88
N ASP A 22 9.26 -12.86 7.10
CA ASP A 22 8.31 -12.27 6.15
C ASP A 22 7.22 -11.44 6.86
N GLN A 23 6.75 -11.92 8.02
CA GLN A 23 5.79 -11.17 8.85
C GLN A 23 6.42 -9.87 9.37
N TRP A 24 7.66 -9.91 9.87
CA TRP A 24 8.38 -8.72 10.32
C TRP A 24 8.60 -7.71 9.19
N ASP A 25 8.89 -8.18 7.99
CA ASP A 25 9.01 -7.33 6.81
C ASP A 25 7.69 -6.68 6.41
N LEU A 26 6.58 -7.43 6.49
CA LEU A 26 5.24 -6.90 6.26
C LEU A 26 4.83 -5.79 7.25
N LEU A 27 5.23 -5.90 8.52
CA LEU A 27 4.96 -4.87 9.54
C LEU A 27 5.71 -3.54 9.28
N LYS A 28 6.74 -3.54 8.43
CA LYS A 28 7.49 -2.33 8.07
C LYS A 28 6.78 -1.51 6.98
N VAL A 29 5.75 -2.05 6.34
CA VAL A 29 5.02 -1.35 5.28
C VAL A 29 4.21 -0.20 5.91
N PRO A 30 4.43 1.06 5.50
CA PRO A 30 3.72 2.20 6.06
C PRO A 30 2.37 2.40 5.36
N PHE A 31 1.28 2.31 6.12
CA PHE A 31 -0.07 2.67 5.70
C PHE A 31 -0.98 2.92 6.92
N ASP A 32 -2.14 3.54 6.71
CA ASP A 32 -3.18 3.62 7.74
C ASP A 32 -3.92 2.28 7.87
N VAL A 33 -3.65 1.57 8.98
CA VAL A 33 -4.17 0.24 9.28
C VAL A 33 -5.67 0.27 9.63
N SER A 34 -6.19 1.44 10.04
CA SER A 34 -7.61 1.62 10.36
C SER A 34 -8.49 1.77 9.11
N ASN A 35 -7.89 2.12 7.98
CA ASN A 35 -8.57 2.25 6.71
C ASN A 35 -8.74 0.86 6.04
N GLU A 36 -9.99 0.41 5.93
CA GLU A 36 -10.32 -0.91 5.38
C GLU A 36 -9.85 -1.09 3.94
N GLU A 37 -9.94 -0.04 3.10
CA GLU A 37 -9.55 -0.11 1.69
C GLU A 37 -8.02 -0.26 1.53
N LEU A 38 -7.24 0.38 2.39
CA LEU A 38 -5.79 0.20 2.43
C LEU A 38 -5.41 -1.18 2.98
N MET A 39 -6.11 -1.67 4.01
CA MET A 39 -5.91 -3.02 4.54
C MET A 39 -6.22 -4.09 3.48
N ASP A 40 -7.32 -3.95 2.73
CA ASP A 40 -7.66 -4.88 1.66
C ASP A 40 -6.58 -4.85 0.58
N LYS A 41 -6.13 -3.66 0.18
CA LYS A 41 -5.05 -3.54 -0.81
C LYS A 41 -3.72 -4.09 -0.31
N PHE A 42 -3.43 -3.97 0.98
CA PHE A 42 -2.28 -4.60 1.63
C PHE A 42 -2.35 -6.13 1.51
N LEU A 43 -3.50 -6.73 1.82
CA LEU A 43 -3.71 -8.18 1.74
C LEU A 43 -3.65 -8.68 0.29
N GLU A 44 -4.14 -7.93 -0.68
CA GLU A 44 -3.95 -8.23 -2.10
C GLU A 44 -2.46 -8.34 -2.47
N TYR A 45 -1.61 -7.42 -1.99
CA TYR A 45 -0.17 -7.53 -2.23
C TYR A 45 0.46 -8.72 -1.50
N VAL A 46 -0.01 -9.08 -0.31
CA VAL A 46 0.41 -10.32 0.36
C VAL A 46 0.06 -11.53 -0.50
N ASP A 47 -1.14 -11.60 -1.07
CA ASP A 47 -1.54 -12.65 -2.00
C ASP A 47 -0.65 -12.69 -3.24
N GLU A 48 -0.40 -11.54 -3.87
CA GLU A 48 0.46 -11.43 -5.06
C GLU A 48 1.88 -11.93 -4.80
N VAL A 49 2.49 -11.56 -3.67
CA VAL A 49 3.88 -11.91 -3.34
C VAL A 49 4.01 -13.34 -2.85
N PHE A 50 3.19 -13.77 -1.90
CA PHE A 50 3.42 -15.02 -1.18
C PHE A 50 2.64 -16.20 -1.74
N ILE A 51 1.49 -15.97 -2.36
CA ILE A 51 0.65 -17.02 -2.95
C ILE A 51 0.91 -17.13 -4.45
N ALA A 52 0.74 -16.04 -5.19
CA ALA A 52 0.94 -16.01 -6.63
C ALA A 52 2.42 -15.95 -7.04
N LYS A 53 3.32 -15.57 -6.11
CA LYS A 53 4.78 -15.47 -6.32
C LYS A 53 5.15 -14.54 -7.48
N LEU A 54 4.40 -13.44 -7.61
CA LEU A 54 4.67 -12.42 -8.60
C LEU A 54 5.99 -11.71 -8.29
N LYS A 55 6.71 -11.32 -9.35
CA LYS A 55 7.95 -10.56 -9.25
C LYS A 55 7.75 -9.05 -9.40
N GLU A 56 6.52 -8.64 -9.68
CA GLU A 56 6.08 -7.27 -9.91
C GLU A 56 4.63 -7.19 -9.44
N LEU A 57 4.29 -6.16 -8.66
CA LEU A 57 2.96 -5.98 -8.11
C LEU A 57 2.03 -5.31 -9.12
N THR A 58 0.73 -5.51 -8.94
CA THR A 58 -0.27 -4.75 -9.68
C THR A 58 -0.23 -3.29 -9.24
N LYS A 59 -0.03 -2.37 -10.19
CA LYS A 59 -0.07 -0.92 -9.91
C LYS A 59 -1.44 -0.54 -9.33
N PRO A 60 -1.50 0.28 -8.28
CA PRO A 60 -2.77 0.75 -7.74
C PRO A 60 -3.50 1.65 -8.73
N SER A 61 -4.82 1.68 -8.65
CA SER A 61 -5.70 2.54 -9.44
C SER A 61 -6.57 3.42 -8.55
N CYS A 62 -6.96 4.58 -9.08
CA CYS A 62 -7.97 5.47 -8.49
C CYS A 62 -9.21 5.48 -9.40
N PHE A 63 -10.38 5.21 -8.83
CA PHE A 63 -11.63 5.12 -9.62
C PHE A 63 -12.39 6.45 -9.65
N THR A 64 -12.17 7.32 -8.68
CA THR A 64 -12.98 8.49 -8.37
C THR A 64 -12.06 9.64 -7.96
N GLY A 65 -12.37 10.86 -8.40
CA GLY A 65 -11.47 12.02 -8.28
C GLY A 65 -11.84 12.99 -7.13
N ASN A 66 -12.52 12.52 -6.09
CA ASN A 66 -12.77 13.34 -4.90
C ASN A 66 -11.54 13.32 -3.97
N LEU A 67 -11.55 14.19 -2.96
CA LEU A 67 -10.40 14.37 -2.06
C LEU A 67 -10.02 13.08 -1.33
N ASP A 68 -10.98 12.43 -0.67
CA ASP A 68 -10.75 11.23 0.12
C ASP A 68 -10.17 10.08 -0.74
N ASP A 69 -10.70 9.89 -1.94
CA ASP A 69 -10.22 8.86 -2.86
C ASP A 69 -8.80 9.14 -3.37
N LEU A 70 -8.46 10.40 -3.61
CA LEU A 70 -7.10 10.81 -3.98
C LEU A 70 -6.12 10.60 -2.82
N GLU A 71 -6.52 10.89 -1.58
CA GLU A 71 -5.69 10.64 -0.40
C GLU A 71 -5.43 9.14 -0.19
N ILE A 72 -6.47 8.31 -0.31
CA ILE A 72 -6.35 6.85 -0.26
C ILE A 72 -5.45 6.38 -1.41
N TYR A 73 -5.63 6.91 -2.62
CA TYR A 73 -4.81 6.53 -3.75
C TYR A 73 -3.33 6.87 -3.56
N TYR A 74 -3.02 8.05 -3.02
CA TYR A 74 -1.66 8.43 -2.67
C TYR A 74 -1.03 7.43 -1.68
N GLN A 75 -1.78 7.01 -0.67
CA GLN A 75 -1.34 5.98 0.28
C GLN A 75 -1.12 4.62 -0.40
N LYS A 76 -2.00 4.21 -1.33
CA LYS A 76 -1.81 2.97 -2.11
C LYS A 76 -0.53 3.00 -2.95
N ILE A 77 -0.18 4.14 -3.56
CA ILE A 77 1.09 4.29 -4.28
C ILE A 77 2.28 4.16 -3.32
N ASN A 78 2.18 4.75 -2.12
CA ASN A 78 3.21 4.61 -1.09
C ASN A 78 3.41 3.16 -0.64
N MET A 79 2.31 2.44 -0.48
CA MET A 79 2.33 1.03 -0.13
C MET A 79 2.92 0.17 -1.24
N TYR A 80 2.52 0.39 -2.50
CA TYR A 80 3.09 -0.29 -3.68
C TYR A 80 4.61 -0.14 -3.74
N TYR A 81 5.11 1.09 -3.56
CA TYR A 81 6.54 1.37 -3.53
C TYR A 81 7.22 0.65 -2.37
N SER A 82 6.64 0.71 -1.16
CA SER A 82 7.23 0.15 0.05
C SER A 82 7.31 -1.37 0.00
N PHE A 83 6.24 -2.06 -0.40
CA PHE A 83 6.27 -3.50 -0.63
C PHE A 83 7.34 -3.88 -1.66
N SER A 84 7.35 -3.17 -2.79
CA SER A 84 8.30 -3.47 -3.86
C SER A 84 9.76 -3.33 -3.39
N LYS A 85 10.04 -2.37 -2.52
CA LYS A 85 11.35 -2.20 -1.89
C LYS A 85 11.68 -3.28 -0.86
N ILE A 86 10.76 -3.56 0.07
CA ILE A 86 10.97 -4.51 1.18
C ILE A 86 11.22 -5.93 0.62
N PHE A 87 10.41 -6.36 -0.34
CA PHE A 87 10.49 -7.70 -0.94
C PHE A 87 11.35 -7.76 -2.21
N ASN A 88 12.09 -6.69 -2.52
CA ASN A 88 12.98 -6.60 -3.67
C ASN A 88 12.30 -7.00 -5.00
N LEU A 89 11.06 -6.53 -5.19
CA LEU A 89 10.27 -6.76 -6.40
C LEU A 89 10.68 -5.76 -7.48
N LYS A 90 10.45 -6.14 -8.74
CA LYS A 90 10.58 -5.22 -9.86
C LYS A 90 9.42 -4.24 -9.80
N PHE A 91 9.72 -2.96 -9.95
CA PHE A 91 8.71 -1.90 -10.08
C PHE A 91 9.27 -0.73 -10.89
N ASP A 92 8.37 0.01 -11.50
CA ASP A 92 8.66 1.24 -12.22
C ASP A 92 8.76 2.42 -11.25
N ALA A 93 10.00 2.81 -10.92
CA ALA A 93 10.25 3.90 -9.98
C ALA A 93 9.85 5.26 -10.54
N GLU A 94 10.06 5.49 -11.84
CA GLU A 94 9.67 6.75 -12.51
C GLU A 94 8.15 6.93 -12.45
N TRP A 95 7.39 5.87 -12.74
CA TRP A 95 5.94 5.90 -12.57
C TRP A 95 5.52 6.24 -11.14
N VAL A 96 6.15 5.65 -10.12
CA VAL A 96 5.82 5.97 -8.71
C VAL A 96 6.03 7.46 -8.41
N TYR A 97 7.15 8.03 -8.84
CA TYR A 97 7.44 9.45 -8.57
C TYR A 97 6.47 10.37 -9.31
N ASN A 98 6.23 10.10 -10.59
CA ASN A 98 5.34 10.91 -11.40
C ASN A 98 3.88 10.85 -10.89
N GLU A 99 3.39 9.65 -10.56
CA GLU A 99 2.01 9.50 -10.08
C GLU A 99 1.83 10.15 -8.70
N ARG A 100 2.82 10.07 -7.80
CA ARG A 100 2.79 10.77 -6.50
C ARG A 100 2.68 12.28 -6.67
N ILE A 101 3.46 12.87 -7.58
CA ILE A 101 3.44 14.32 -7.84
C ILE A 101 2.06 14.71 -8.33
N LYS A 102 1.57 14.05 -9.37
CA LYS A 102 0.26 14.31 -9.96
C LYS A 102 -0.86 14.25 -8.93
N VAL A 103 -0.94 13.17 -8.15
CA VAL A 103 -1.98 13.01 -7.12
C VAL A 103 -1.87 14.07 -6.03
N SER A 104 -0.65 14.47 -5.66
CA SER A 104 -0.43 15.54 -4.68
C SER A 104 -0.90 16.90 -5.21
N GLU A 105 -0.69 17.18 -6.49
CA GLU A 105 -1.19 18.38 -7.16
C GLU A 105 -2.72 18.38 -7.19
N ASP A 106 -3.33 17.26 -7.59
CA ASP A 106 -4.79 17.09 -7.63
C ASP A 106 -5.43 17.33 -6.25
N ILE A 107 -4.86 16.75 -5.18
CA ILE A 107 -5.30 16.97 -3.79
C ILE A 107 -5.20 18.45 -3.42
N ASN A 108 -4.05 19.07 -3.69
CA ASN A 108 -3.80 20.46 -3.33
C ASN A 108 -4.75 21.41 -4.07
N GLU A 109 -5.05 21.15 -5.34
CA GLU A 109 -6.02 21.92 -6.10
C GLU A 109 -7.44 21.89 -5.52
N ILE A 110 -7.83 20.78 -4.90
CA ILE A 110 -9.12 20.66 -4.20
C ILE A 110 -9.07 21.42 -2.89
N LEU A 111 -8.01 21.21 -2.07
CA LEU A 111 -7.88 21.83 -0.75
C LEU A 111 -7.84 23.36 -0.80
N VAL A 112 -7.20 23.96 -1.80
CA VAL A 112 -7.14 25.43 -1.97
C VAL A 112 -8.51 26.04 -2.31
N LYS A 113 -9.47 25.23 -2.76
CA LYS A 113 -10.83 25.67 -3.14
C LYS A 113 -11.86 25.51 -2.00
N ILE A 114 -11.46 24.93 -0.86
CA ILE A 114 -12.30 24.73 0.34
C ILE A 114 -12.09 25.89 1.31
#